data_AF-A0A7Y0SJI4-F1
#
_entry.id   AF-A0A7Y0SJI4-F1
#
_cell.length_a   1.000
_cell.length_b   1.000
_cell.length_c   1.000
_cell.angle_alpha   90.00
_cell.angle_beta   90.00
_cell.angle_gamma   90.00
#
_symmetry.space_group_name_H-M   'P 1'
#
loop_
_entity.id
_entity.type
_entity.pdbx_description
1 polymer ?
#
loop_
_entity_poly.entity_id
_entity_poly.type
_entity_poly.pdbx_seq_one_letter_code
_entity_poly.pdbx_strand_id
1 'polypeptide(L)' 'CGSDIPWNAKGEQLLFKAITYNQWLLVGRKTFEAMGALPNRKYAVVSRSGSVATNDDVVVFPSIEAAMRELKTLTNHV' A
#
# COMPACT_ATOMS: atom_id res chain seq x y z
N CYS A 1 5.62 0.83 22.48
CA CYS A 1 4.76 -0.27 21.98
C CYS A 1 4.74 -0.18 20.46
N GLY A 2 5.46 -1.08 19.79
CA GLY A 2 5.94 -0.89 18.41
C GLY A 2 4.89 -1.15 17.35
N SER A 3 4.98 -0.39 16.25
CA SER A 3 4.19 -0.58 15.02
C SER A 3 4.69 -1.77 14.18
N ASP A 4 5.63 -2.55 14.72
CA ASP A 4 6.37 -3.57 14.02
C ASP A 4 5.71 -4.93 14.16
N ILE A 5 5.98 -5.80 13.19
CA ILE A 5 5.51 -7.18 13.18
C ILE A 5 6.20 -7.92 14.35
N PRO A 6 5.44 -8.53 15.30
CA PRO A 6 6.01 -9.06 16.53
C PRO A 6 6.73 -10.41 16.36
N TRP A 7 6.77 -10.96 15.15
CA TRP A 7 7.46 -12.21 14.81
C TRP A 7 8.49 -12.00 13.70
N ASN A 8 9.39 -12.96 13.55
CA ASN A 8 10.34 -13.02 12.43
C ASN A 8 10.23 -14.39 11.73
N ALA A 9 9.61 -14.42 10.56
CA ALA A 9 9.48 -15.62 9.74
C ALA A 9 10.42 -15.54 8.51
N LYS A 10 11.33 -16.52 8.40
CA LYS A 10 12.26 -16.59 7.26
C LYS A 10 11.49 -16.76 5.96
N GLY A 11 11.77 -15.89 4.99
CA GLY A 11 11.16 -15.94 3.65
C GLY A 11 9.84 -15.19 3.50
N GLU A 12 9.22 -14.68 4.58
CA GLU A 12 7.96 -13.93 4.52
C GLU A 12 8.07 -12.71 3.61
N GLN A 13 9.17 -11.95 3.71
CA GLN A 13 9.40 -10.78 2.86
C GLN A 13 9.57 -11.13 1.37
N LEU A 14 10.16 -12.29 1.06
CA LEU A 14 10.32 -12.77 -0.31
C LEU A 14 8.96 -13.17 -0.90
N LEU A 15 8.14 -13.86 -0.11
CA LEU A 15 6.78 -14.21 -0.49
C LEU A 15 5.93 -12.94 -0.73
N PHE A 16 6.00 -11.98 0.20
CA PHE A 16 5.31 -10.69 0.06
C PHE A 16 5.75 -9.97 -1.22
N LYS A 17 7.05 -9.91 -1.50
CA LYS A 17 7.58 -9.32 -2.75
C LYS A 17 7.03 -10.05 -3.98
N ALA A 18 7.07 -11.38 -4.00
CA ALA A 18 6.62 -12.17 -5.15
C ALA A 18 5.14 -11.95 -5.47
N ILE A 19 4.28 -11.88 -4.44
CA ILE A 19 2.83 -11.69 -4.61
C ILE A 19 2.49 -10.25 -5.00
N THR A 20 3.24 -9.28 -4.49
CA THR A 20 2.90 -7.85 -4.66
C THR A 20 3.67 -7.16 -5.78
N TYR A 21 4.57 -7.86 -6.48
CA TYR A 21 5.41 -7.27 -7.52
C TYR A 21 4.57 -6.77 -8.71
N ASN A 22 4.79 -5.51 -9.12
CA ASN A 22 4.05 -4.84 -10.20
C ASN A 22 2.53 -4.82 -9.99
N GLN A 23 2.08 -4.92 -8.73
CA GLN A 23 0.68 -4.86 -8.34
C GLN A 23 0.38 -3.55 -7.59
N TRP A 24 -0.91 -3.27 -7.45
CA TRP A 24 -1.41 -2.23 -6.55
C TRP A 24 -1.57 -2.78 -5.13
N LEU A 25 -1.11 -2.03 -4.13
CA LEU A 25 -1.30 -2.33 -2.72
C LEU A 25 -2.22 -1.31 -2.09
N LEU A 26 -3.34 -1.77 -1.52
CA LEU A 26 -4.21 -0.96 -0.69
C LEU A 26 -3.80 -1.12 0.79
N VAL A 27 -3.34 -0.03 1.41
CA VAL A 27 -2.81 -0.05 2.79
C VAL A 27 -3.30 1.14 3.60
N GLY A 28 -3.26 1.04 4.93
CA GLY A 28 -3.49 2.17 5.82
C GLY A 28 -2.24 3.06 5.96
N ARG A 29 -2.45 4.33 6.33
CA ARG A 29 -1.36 5.30 6.58
C ARG A 29 -0.21 4.75 7.44
N LYS A 30 -0.52 4.16 8.60
CA LYS A 30 0.51 3.66 9.54
C LYS A 30 1.35 2.53 8.94
N THR A 31 0.72 1.63 8.19
CA THR A 31 1.42 0.54 7.49
C THR A 31 2.36 1.10 6.43
N PHE A 32 1.91 2.11 5.68
CA PHE A 32 2.74 2.76 4.69
C PHE A 32 3.91 3.54 5.33
N GLU A 33 3.68 4.25 6.43
CA GLU A 33 4.75 4.95 7.17
C GLU A 33 5.79 3.99 7.75
N ALA A 34 5.38 2.79 8.18
CA ALA A 34 6.30 1.78 8.70
C ALA A 34 7.11 1.08 7.60
N MET A 35 6.50 0.81 6.44
CA MET A 35 7.13 0.06 5.34
C MET A 35 7.90 0.96 4.37
N GLY A 36 7.39 2.16 4.11
CA GLY A 36 7.81 3.02 3.00
C GLY A 36 7.34 2.52 1.63
N ALA A 37 7.63 3.33 0.61
CA ALA A 37 7.37 2.97 -0.79
C ALA A 37 8.44 1.99 -1.28
N LEU A 38 8.01 0.80 -1.72
CA LEU A 38 8.89 -0.19 -2.33
C LEU A 38 8.87 -0.02 -3.85
N PRO A 39 9.99 -0.28 -4.55
CA PRO A 39 10.06 -0.10 -6.00
C PRO A 39 9.13 -1.07 -6.74
N ASN A 40 8.70 -0.64 -7.93
CA ASN A 40 7.84 -1.39 -8.86
C ASN A 40 6.50 -1.80 -8.26
N ARG A 41 5.94 -0.95 -7.39
CA ARG A 41 4.67 -1.15 -6.71
C ARG A 41 3.93 0.16 -6.62
N LYS A 42 2.62 0.11 -6.88
CA LYS A 42 1.73 1.26 -6.70
C LYS A 42 0.97 1.13 -5.41
N TYR A 43 0.76 2.25 -4.73
CA TYR A 43 0.17 2.30 -3.40
C TYR A 43 -1.10 3.12 -3.41
N ALA A 44 -2.17 2.54 -2.90
CA ALA A 44 -3.38 3.23 -2.50
C ALA A 44 -3.39 3.34 -0.97
N VAL A 45 -3.16 4.53 -0.43
CA VAL A 45 -3.06 4.74 1.02
C VAL A 45 -4.35 5.34 1.55
N VAL A 46 -5.01 4.67 2.49
CA VAL A 46 -6.22 5.19 3.11
C VAL A 46 -5.87 5.98 4.37
N SER A 47 -6.29 7.25 4.41
CA SER A 47 -6.05 8.17 5.51
C SER A 47 -7.24 9.13 5.69
N ARG A 48 -7.75 9.26 6.91
CA ARG A 48 -8.84 10.19 7.25
C ARG A 48 -8.35 11.58 7.67
N SER A 49 -7.09 11.70 8.09
CA SER A 49 -6.61 12.83 8.91
C SER A 49 -5.29 13.43 8.46
N GLY A 50 -4.80 13.10 7.26
CA GLY A 50 -3.54 13.67 6.80
C GLY A 50 -3.12 13.22 5.41
N SER A 51 -2.39 14.11 4.75
CA SER A 51 -1.63 13.84 3.53
C SER A 51 -0.41 12.98 3.85
N VAL A 52 -0.13 12.01 2.98
CA VAL A 52 1.12 11.26 2.94
C VAL A 52 1.90 11.79 1.74
N ALA A 53 3.23 11.69 1.76
CA ALA A 53 4.06 12.07 0.62
C ALA A 53 3.56 11.34 -0.65
N THR A 54 2.94 12.12 -1.53
CA THR A 54 2.42 11.67 -2.82
C THR A 54 3.55 11.75 -3.83
N ASN A 55 4.07 10.59 -4.21
CA ASN A 55 4.89 10.43 -5.42
C ASN A 55 3.99 9.88 -6.53
N ASP A 56 4.50 9.76 -7.76
CA ASP A 56 3.73 9.24 -8.91
C ASP A 56 3.15 7.83 -8.70
N ASP A 57 3.75 7.04 -7.79
CA ASP A 57 3.31 5.68 -7.45
C ASP A 57 2.44 5.59 -6.19
N VAL A 58 2.12 6.71 -5.53
CA VAL A 58 1.38 6.72 -4.25
C VAL A 58 0.17 7.65 -4.35
N VAL A 59 -1.02 7.07 -4.21
CA VAL A 59 -2.30 7.80 -4.23
C VAL A 59 -2.97 7.68 -2.86
N VAL A 60 -3.42 8.81 -2.30
CA VAL A 60 -4.07 8.85 -0.98
C VAL A 60 -5.57 8.98 -1.13
N PHE A 61 -6.33 8.18 -0.37
CA PHE A 61 -7.79 8.15 -0.39
C PHE A 61 -8.37 8.42 1.01
N PRO A 62 -9.53 9.10 1.10
CA PRO A 62 -10.18 9.40 2.37
C PRO A 62 -10.88 8.19 3.00
N SER A 63 -11.23 7.18 2.20
CA SER A 63 -11.90 5.95 2.66
C SER A 63 -11.55 4.74 1.79
N ILE A 64 -11.85 3.55 2.30
CA ILE A 64 -11.66 2.29 1.55
C ILE A 64 -12.59 2.26 0.33
N GLU A 65 -13.84 2.71 0.48
CA GLU A 65 -14.82 2.75 -0.60
C GLU A 65 -14.38 3.68 -1.73
N ALA A 66 -13.83 4.85 -1.38
CA ALA A 66 -13.27 5.78 -2.36
C ALA A 66 -12.09 5.16 -3.12
N ALA A 67 -11.17 4.51 -2.41
CA ALA A 67 -10.06 3.80 -3.03
C ALA A 67 -10.54 2.69 -3.98
N MET A 68 -11.48 1.86 -3.54
CA MET A 68 -12.02 0.75 -4.34
C MET A 68 -12.72 1.22 -5.63
N ARG A 69 -13.41 2.35 -5.59
CA ARG A 69 -14.06 2.92 -6.77
C ARG A 69 -13.04 3.38 -7.81
N GLU A 70 -12.01 4.10 -7.39
CA GLU A 70 -10.97 4.59 -8.31
C GLU A 70 -10.09 3.46 -8.83
N LEU A 71 -9.71 2.53 -7.95
CA LEU A 71 -8.88 1.38 -8.34
C LEU A 71 -9.57 0.52 -9.39
N LYS A 72 -10.89 0.31 -9.32
CA LYS A 72 -11.62 -0.40 -10.39
C LYS A 72 -11.37 0.22 -11.77
N THR A 73 -11.34 1.54 -11.87
CA THR A 73 -11.09 2.24 -13.13
C THR A 73 -9.63 2.12 -13.56
N LEU A 74 -8.69 2.24 -12.60
CA LEU A 74 -7.25 2.23 -12.84
C LEU A 74 -6.67 0.83 -13.11
N THR A 75 -7.29 -0.22 -12.56
CA THR A 75 -6.82 -1.60 -12.65
C THR A 75 -7.65 -2.44 -13.60
N ASN A 76 -8.61 -1.85 -14.33
CA ASN A 76 -9.33 -2.58 -15.37
C ASN A 76 -8.32 -3.10 -16.39
N HIS A 77 -8.22 -4.43 -16.39
CA HIS A 77 -7.33 -5.26 -17.19
C HIS A 77 -7.52 -4.93 -18.69
N VAL A 78 -6.42 -4.68 -19.38
CA VAL A 78 -6.31 -5.03 -20.81
C VAL A 78 -6.18 -6.54 -20.88
#